data_AF-A0A522R314-F1
#
_entry.id   AF-A0A522R314-F1
#
_cell.length_a   1.000
_cell.length_b   1.000
_cell.length_c   1.000
_cell.angle_alpha   90.00
_cell.angle_beta   90.00
_cell.angle_gamma   90.00
#
_symmetry.space_group_name_H-M   'P 1'
#
loop_
_entity.id
_entity.type
_entity.pdbx_description
1 polymer ?
#
loop_
_entity_poly.entity_id
_entity_poly.type
_entity_poly.pdbx_seq_one_letter_code
_entity_poly.pdbx_strand_id
1 'polypeptide(L)' 'MNAIEIAGEIDKSGNLLLKKPLSIKNKQVKVIILFEEEDVDDKLWLKSLTHNPSFNFLKEEPEIYSKTDGKPFND' A
#
# COMPACT_ATOMS: atom_id res chain seq x y z
N MET A 1 12.50 13.17 6.65
CA MET A 1 11.09 13.57 6.41
C MET A 1 10.40 13.61 7.77
N ASN A 2 9.53 14.59 8.02
CA ASN A 2 8.80 14.70 9.29
C ASN A 2 7.33 14.40 9.04
N ALA A 3 6.71 13.59 9.89
CA ALA A 3 5.28 13.27 9.85
C ALA A 3 4.61 13.81 11.11
N ILE A 4 3.31 14.12 11.01
CA ILE A 4 2.47 14.49 12.15
C ILE A 4 1.29 13.51 12.16
N GLU A 5 1.11 12.83 13.28
CA GLU A 5 -0.09 12.08 13.57
C GLU A 5 -1.06 12.97 14.37
N ILE A 6 -2.30 13.08 13.91
CA ILE A 6 -3.34 13.89 14.54
C ILE A 6 -4.69 13.20 14.38
N ALA A 7 -5.53 13.30 15.42
CA ALA A 7 -6.90 12.82 15.34
C ALA A 7 -7.71 13.64 14.32
N GLY A 8 -8.24 12.95 13.33
CA GLY A 8 -9.21 13.46 12.36
C GLY A 8 -10.34 12.47 12.15
N GLU A 9 -11.38 12.91 11.46
CA GLU A 9 -12.52 12.10 11.07
C GLU A 9 -12.85 12.39 9.61
N ILE A 10 -13.27 11.38 8.86
CA ILE A 10 -13.86 11.58 7.54
C ILE A 10 -15.36 11.75 7.74
N ASP A 11 -15.90 12.91 7.37
CA ASP A 11 -17.33 13.16 7.51
C ASP A 11 -18.17 12.38 6.48
N LYS A 12 -19.50 12.44 6.63
CA LYS A 12 -20.44 11.76 5.72
C LYS A 12 -20.36 12.23 4.26
N SER A 13 -19.73 13.37 4.01
CA SER A 13 -19.51 13.93 2.68
C SER A 13 -18.11 13.61 2.13
N GLY A 14 -17.30 12.85 2.87
CA GLY A 14 -15.95 12.45 2.48
C GLY A 14 -14.86 13.47 2.78
N ASN A 15 -15.12 14.51 3.57
CA ASN A 15 -14.12 15.53 3.91
C ASN A 15 -13.33 15.14 5.16
N LEU A 16 -12.02 15.37 5.12
CA LEU A 16 -11.16 15.23 6.30
C LEU A 16 -11.35 16.41 7.26
N LEU A 17 -11.90 16.14 8.44
CA LEU A 17 -12.05 17.09 9.53
C LEU A 17 -10.95 16.84 10.57
N LEU A 18 -10.12 17.85 10.82
CA LEU A 18 -9.14 17.80 11.90
C LEU A 18 -9.76 18.34 13.19
N LYS A 19 -9.60 17.61 14.31
CA LYS A 19 -10.10 18.06 15.62
C LYS A 19 -9.39 19.32 16.12
N LYS A 20 -8.17 19.59 15.64
CA LYS A 20 -7.35 20.76 15.98
C LYS A 20 -6.58 21.25 14.74
N PRO A 21 -6.30 22.56 14.63
CA PRO A 21 -5.48 23.09 13.54
C PRO A 21 -4.03 22.62 13.64
N LEU A 22 -3.39 22.42 12.49
CA LEU A 22 -1.96 22.10 12.43
C LEU A 22 -1.11 23.32 12.83
N SER A 23 -0.04 23.08 13.58
CA SER A 23 0.90 24.15 13.96
C SER A 23 1.80 24.61 12.81
N ILE A 24 1.87 23.83 11.72
CA ILE A 24 2.63 24.16 10.51
C ILE A 24 1.85 25.22 9.71
N LYS A 25 2.53 26.29 9.30
CA LYS A 25 1.96 27.38 8.49
C LYS A 25 2.72 27.54 7.18
N ASN A 26 2.00 27.95 6.13
CA ASN A 26 2.55 28.31 4.81
C ASN A 26 3.51 27.26 4.19
N LYS A 27 3.13 25.98 4.21
CA LYS A 27 3.89 24.90 3.56
C LYS A 27 2.97 24.00 2.73
N GLN A 28 3.43 23.58 1.56
CA GLN A 28 2.82 22.47 0.84
C GLN A 28 3.19 21.17 1.54
N VAL A 29 2.20 20.31 1.73
CA VAL A 29 2.35 19.02 2.42
C VAL A 29 1.70 17.91 1.61
N LYS A 30 2.18 16.68 1.80
CA LYS A 30 1.48 15.48 1.35
C LYS A 30 0.68 14.94 2.54
N VAL A 31 -0.58 14.59 2.32
CA VAL A 31 -1.45 14.01 3.34
C VAL A 31 -1.54 12.51 3.11
N ILE A 32 -1.35 11.72 4.17
CA ILE A 32 -1.58 10.27 4.19
C ILE A 32 -2.74 10.05 5.16
N ILE A 33 -3.77 9.32 4.73
CA ILE A 33 -4.93 8.97 5.54
C ILE A 33 -4.84 7.47 5.81
N LEU A 34 -4.83 7.09 7.08
CA LEU A 34 -4.88 5.72 7.55
C LEU A 34 -6.26 5.51 8.17
N PHE A 35 -7.00 4.51 7.71
CA PHE A 35 -8.28 4.11 8.26
C PHE A 35 -8.30 2.57 8.33
N GLU A 36 -9.03 2.03 9.30
CA GLU A 36 -9.29 0.60 9.34
C GLU A 36 -10.17 0.25 8.16
N GLU A 37 -9.72 -0.68 7.32
CA GLU A 37 -10.59 -1.26 6.33
C GLU A 37 -11.62 -2.13 7.06
N GLU A 38 -12.91 -1.88 6.83
CA GLU A 38 -13.94 -2.90 7.12
C GLU A 38 -13.58 -4.13 6.27
N ASP A 39 -13.59 -5.33 6.88
CA ASP A 39 -13.23 -6.62 6.26
C ASP A 39 -13.43 -6.58 4.75
N VAL A 40 -12.35 -6.27 4.03
CA VAL A 40 -12.45 -6.05 2.60
C VAL A 40 -12.77 -7.39 1.99
N ASP A 41 -13.93 -7.49 1.35
CA ASP A 41 -14.34 -8.68 0.61
C ASP A 41 -13.13 -9.19 -0.20
N ASP A 42 -12.66 -10.40 0.13
CA ASP A 42 -11.49 -11.04 -0.50
C ASP A 42 -11.57 -10.97 -2.04
N LYS A 43 -12.79 -10.94 -2.60
CA LYS A 43 -13.01 -10.78 -4.04
C LYS A 43 -12.61 -9.41 -4.57
N LEU A 44 -12.83 -8.34 -3.80
CA LEU A 44 -12.42 -6.99 -4.15
C LEU A 44 -10.89 -6.84 -4.08
N TRP A 45 -10.26 -7.42 -3.06
CA TRP A 45 -8.79 -7.54 -2.98
C TRP A 45 -8.23 -8.29 -4.18
N LEU A 46 -8.74 -9.49 -4.47
CA LEU A 46 -8.30 -10.31 -5.58
C LEU A 46 -8.45 -9.58 -6.92
N LYS A 47 -9.60 -8.93 -7.14
CA LYS A 47 -9.85 -8.14 -8.37
C LYS A 47 -8.87 -6.97 -8.49
N SER A 48 -8.53 -6.31 -7.39
CA SER A 48 -7.61 -5.17 -7.41
C SER A 48 -6.18 -5.60 -7.69
N LEU A 49 -5.76 -6.75 -7.14
CA LEU A 49 -4.44 -7.35 -7.40
C LEU A 49 -4.29 -7.81 -8.85
N THR A 50 -5.32 -8.44 -9.44
CA THR A 50 -5.24 -8.95 -10.82
C THR A 50 -5.14 -7.87 -11.90
N HIS A 51 -5.60 -6.65 -11.61
CA HIS A 51 -5.58 -5.53 -12.56
C HIS A 51 -4.49 -4.50 -12.28
N ASN A 52 -3.71 -4.67 -11.21
CA ASN A 52 -2.68 -3.71 -10.85
C ASN A 52 -1.41 -3.91 -11.71
N PRO A 53 -0.98 -2.89 -12.49
CA PRO A 53 0.17 -2.97 -13.39
C PRO A 53 1.49 -3.33 -12.69
N SER A 54 1.64 -3.01 -11.41
CA SER A 54 2.83 -3.36 -10.62
C SER A 54 3.04 -4.87 -10.51
N PHE A 55 2.00 -5.68 -10.75
CA PHE A 55 2.05 -7.14 -10.72
C PHE A 55 2.07 -7.77 -12.12
N ASN A 56 2.27 -6.99 -13.19
CA ASN A 56 2.34 -7.55 -14.55
C ASN A 56 3.45 -8.59 -14.72
N PHE A 57 4.52 -8.54 -13.92
CA PHE A 57 5.58 -9.55 -13.91
C PHE A 57 5.10 -10.96 -13.56
N LEU A 58 3.97 -11.09 -12.85
CA LEU A 58 3.36 -12.39 -12.52
C LEU A 58 2.66 -13.04 -13.73
N LYS A 59 2.46 -12.30 -14.82
CA LYS A 59 1.89 -12.84 -16.07
C LYS A 59 2.93 -13.55 -16.93
N GLU A 60 4.21 -13.32 -16.67
CA GLU A 60 5.29 -13.99 -17.36
C GLU A 60 5.49 -15.39 -16.75
N GLU A 61 5.85 -16.37 -17.59
CA GLU A 61 6.17 -17.70 -17.13
C GLU A 61 7.40 -17.63 -16.20
N PRO A 62 7.31 -18.07 -14.94
CA PRO A 62 8.41 -17.92 -14.01
C PRO A 62 9.59 -18.78 -14.45
N GLU A 63 10.80 -18.24 -14.34
CA GLU A 63 12.02 -19.05 -14.44
C GLU A 63 12.10 -19.96 -13.20
N ILE A 64 11.69 -21.22 -13.37
CA ILE A 64 11.72 -22.22 -12.31
C ILE A 64 13.15 -22.75 -12.19
N TYR A 65 13.72 -22.70 -10.98
CA TYR A 65 15.01 -23.31 -10.70
C TYR A 65 14.99 -24.82 -10.99
N SER A 66 16.01 -25.27 -11.70
CA SER A 66 16.26 -26.66 -12.01
C SER A 66 17.18 -27.32 -10.98
N LYS A 67 17.12 -28.65 -10.87
CA LYS A 67 18.06 -29.42 -10.03
C LYS A 67 19.52 -29.23 -10.43
N THR A 68 19.78 -28.83 -11.68
CA THR A 68 21.12 -28.60 -12.21
C THR A 68 21.65 -27.18 -12.00
N ASP A 69 20.84 -26.26 -11.45
CA ASP A 69 21.25 -24.86 -11.21
C ASP A 69 22.16 -24.71 -9.98
N GLY A 70 22.17 -25.73 -9.11
CA GLY A 70 23.03 -25.78 -7.95
C GLY A 70 24.51 -25.91 -8.33
N LYS A 71 25.39 -25.28 -7.56
CA LYS A 71 26.83 -25.56 -7.66
C LYS A 71 27.14 -26.90 -7.00
N PRO A 72 27.96 -27.77 -7.61
CA PRO A 72 28.45 -28.97 -6.95
C PRO A 72 29.13 -28.58 -5.65
N PHE A 73 28.75 -29.26 -4.58
CA PHE A 73 29.46 -29.18 -3.32
C PHE A 73 30.58 -30.23 -3.37
N ASN A 74 31.83 -29.77 -3.34
CA ASN A 74 33.01 -30.64 -3.26
C ASN A 74 33.60 -30.49 -1.85
N ASP A 75 33.63 -31.58 -1.09
CA ASP A 75 34.38 -31.73 0.17
C ASP A 75 35.85 -32.13 -0.07
#